data_AF-A0AAE0LFC6-F1
#
_entry.id   AF-A0AAE0LFC6-F1
#
_cell.length_a   1.000
_cell.length_b   1.000
_cell.length_c   1.000
_cell.angle_alpha   90.00
_cell.angle_beta   90.00
_cell.angle_gamma   90.00
#
_symmetry.space_group_name_H-M   'P 1'
#
loop_
_entity.id
_entity.type
_entity.pdbx_description
1 polymer ?
#
loop_
_entity_poly.entity_id
_entity_poly.type
_entity_poly.pdbx_seq_one_letter_code
_entity_poly.pdbx_strand_id
1 'polypeptide(L)'
;MQEAVLRQSSLFPHYPTRKAARTICVTRATGDSDNDRPGSSRGRDNYLFALDYDCPIPKDQRPLEEMLELEENDFFSWARLPELELISRLACVWLVGTCVLVPVAAGSYSLQTQALQVGATSGACSLVGLTVLMLRMYSGWDRVNDRLLSATVEYREDGLGDGQIWAKSPEVLSRDRLLSANKMQPVLNRIRGTLLACAIGIVTASSALRFILPAPTTVVDINALPDAQQQQQVEYSGSGAKPYNEDTRLKSREVFKGYASQLDYEDLLRAYEPWELEDGN
;
A
#
# COMPACT_ATOMS: atom_id res chain seq x y z
N MET A 1 21.19 1.09 30.64
CA MET A 1 21.25 0.47 29.30
C MET A 1 21.22 1.56 28.21
N GLN A 2 22.27 2.38 28.12
CA GLN A 2 22.34 3.46 27.10
C GLN A 2 23.75 3.68 26.52
N GLU A 3 24.76 2.89 26.90
CA GLU A 3 26.16 3.10 26.48
C GLU A 3 26.66 2.13 25.39
N ALA A 4 25.80 1.28 24.82
CA ALA A 4 26.22 0.29 23.83
C ALA A 4 26.07 0.72 22.36
N VAL A 5 25.58 1.93 22.07
CA VAL A 5 25.28 2.37 20.69
C VAL A 5 26.36 3.29 20.10
N LEU A 6 27.35 3.73 20.90
CA LEU A 6 28.37 4.71 20.47
C LEU A 6 29.66 4.09 19.87
N ARG A 7 29.62 2.86 19.36
CA ARG A 7 30.78 2.19 18.73
C ARG A 7 30.52 1.63 17.33
N GLN A 8 29.63 2.29 16.57
CA GLN A 8 29.38 1.95 15.15
C GLN A 8 29.51 3.16 14.22
N SER A 9 30.25 4.20 14.64
CA SER A 9 30.39 5.48 13.92
C SER A 9 31.71 5.63 13.13
N SER A 10 32.28 4.54 12.62
CA SER A 10 33.54 4.63 11.83
C SER A 10 33.59 3.67 10.65
N LEU A 11 32.59 3.71 9.76
CA LEU A 11 32.66 3.07 8.44
C LEU A 11 31.58 3.64 7.52
N PHE A 12 31.62 4.96 7.30
CA PHE A 12 30.93 5.60 6.20
C PHE A 12 31.97 6.39 5.40
N PRO A 13 32.13 6.15 4.09
CA PRO A 13 33.02 6.95 3.27
C PRO A 13 32.55 8.41 3.28
N HIS A 14 33.47 9.31 3.63
CA HIS A 14 33.30 10.75 3.51
C HIS A 14 32.97 11.09 2.05
N TYR A 15 31.71 11.34 1.74
CA TYR A 15 31.34 12.00 0.49
C TYR A 15 31.66 13.49 0.64
N PRO A 16 32.50 14.08 -0.24
CA PRO A 16 32.71 15.52 -0.22
C PRO A 16 31.39 16.19 -0.61
N THR A 17 30.78 16.90 0.35
CA THR A 17 29.66 17.79 0.08
C THR A 17 30.19 19.01 -0.68
N ARG A 18 30.29 18.89 -2.01
CA ARG A 18 30.40 20.06 -2.89
C ARG A 18 29.09 20.83 -2.74
N LYS A 19 29.14 21.99 -2.09
CA LYS A 19 28.05 22.98 -2.13
C LYS A 19 27.86 23.37 -3.59
N ALA A 20 27.01 22.65 -4.32
CA ALA A 20 26.54 23.06 -5.63
C ALA A 20 25.72 24.33 -5.42
N ALA A 21 26.27 25.46 -5.84
CA ALA A 21 25.54 26.71 -5.90
C ALA A 21 24.40 26.52 -6.91
N ARG A 22 23.19 26.29 -6.39
CA ARG A 22 21.97 26.21 -7.19
C ARG A 22 21.70 27.63 -7.71
N THR A 23 21.85 27.82 -9.02
CA THR A 23 21.51 29.09 -9.67
C THR A 23 19.99 29.30 -9.53
N ILE A 24 19.62 30.37 -8.83
CA ILE A 24 18.21 30.79 -8.71
C ILE A 24 17.97 31.81 -9.81
N CYS A 25 17.15 31.44 -10.80
CA CYS A 25 16.68 32.38 -11.81
C CYS A 25 15.47 33.13 -11.26
N VAL A 26 15.62 34.46 -11.06
CA VAL A 26 14.54 35.36 -10.67
C VAL A 26 14.15 36.17 -11.90
N THR A 27 12.94 35.96 -12.41
CA THR A 27 12.41 36.80 -13.49
C THR A 27 11.74 38.04 -12.91
N ARG A 28 12.11 39.21 -13.43
CA ARG A 28 11.48 40.50 -13.13
C ARG A 28 10.41 40.73 -14.20
N ALA A 29 9.16 40.87 -13.81
CA ALA A 29 8.08 41.17 -14.74
C ALA A 29 8.29 42.56 -15.36
N THR A 30 8.59 42.59 -16.66
CA THR A 30 8.50 43.79 -17.51
C THR A 30 7.21 43.67 -18.29
N GLY A 31 6.24 44.53 -17.99
CA GLY A 31 4.97 44.56 -18.73
C GLY A 31 5.21 45.11 -20.12
N ASP A 32 5.26 44.23 -21.12
CA ASP A 32 5.17 44.60 -22.53
C ASP A 32 3.78 44.20 -23.06
N SER A 33 3.16 45.13 -23.78
CA SER A 33 1.72 45.15 -24.04
C SER A 33 1.45 44.80 -25.50
N ASP A 34 1.66 43.55 -25.91
CA ASP A 34 1.32 43.10 -27.26
C ASP A 34 -0.06 42.40 -27.31
N ASN A 35 -0.86 42.90 -28.25
CA ASN A 35 -2.30 42.73 -28.34
C ASN A 35 -2.66 41.64 -29.36
N ASP A 36 -2.56 40.37 -28.97
CA ASP A 36 -3.06 39.24 -29.76
C ASP A 36 -4.20 38.51 -29.03
N ARG A 37 -5.39 38.53 -29.62
CA ARG A 37 -6.60 37.86 -29.08
C ARG A 37 -6.73 36.43 -29.62
N PRO A 38 -6.87 35.39 -28.78
CA PRO A 38 -7.30 34.07 -29.24
C PRO A 38 -8.80 33.83 -28.95
N GLY A 39 -9.47 33.18 -29.90
CA GLY A 39 -10.91 32.93 -29.90
C GLY A 39 -11.41 31.84 -28.95
N SER A 40 -12.63 32.08 -28.48
CA SER A 40 -13.74 31.20 -28.08
C SER A 40 -13.46 29.91 -27.30
N SER A 41 -14.01 29.84 -26.07
CA SER A 41 -14.02 28.75 -25.07
C SER A 41 -12.71 28.42 -24.34
N ARG A 42 -11.54 28.65 -24.96
CA ARG A 42 -10.20 28.61 -24.29
C ARG A 42 -9.77 29.93 -23.66
N GLY A 43 -10.66 30.93 -23.69
CA GLY A 43 -10.31 32.32 -23.34
C GLY A 43 -9.93 32.51 -21.87
N ARG A 44 -10.54 31.77 -20.93
CA ARG A 44 -10.24 31.93 -19.49
C ARG A 44 -8.85 31.39 -19.12
N ASP A 45 -8.45 30.34 -19.80
CA ASP A 45 -7.22 29.59 -19.56
C ASP A 45 -6.03 30.39 -20.12
N ASN A 46 -6.24 31.09 -21.25
CA ASN A 46 -5.25 31.99 -21.83
C ASN A 46 -4.75 33.07 -20.86
N TYR A 47 -5.64 33.64 -20.02
CA TYR A 47 -5.21 34.61 -19.00
C TYR A 47 -4.41 33.97 -17.86
N LEU A 48 -4.68 32.69 -17.54
CA LEU A 48 -3.89 31.96 -16.57
C LEU A 48 -2.48 31.75 -17.11
N PHE A 49 -2.33 31.33 -18.36
CA PHE A 49 -1.02 31.07 -18.97
C PHE A 49 -0.22 32.31 -19.37
N ALA A 50 -0.87 33.47 -19.55
CA ALA A 50 -0.19 34.71 -19.93
C ALA A 50 0.88 35.13 -18.91
N LEU A 51 0.66 34.85 -17.61
CA LEU A 51 1.64 35.14 -16.56
C LEU A 51 2.86 34.21 -16.57
N ASP A 52 2.80 33.10 -17.33
CA ASP A 52 3.91 32.15 -17.49
C ASP A 52 4.66 32.34 -18.82
N TYR A 53 4.42 33.44 -19.55
CA TYR A 53 5.09 33.72 -20.83
C TYR A 53 6.61 33.86 -20.66
N ASP A 54 7.04 34.55 -19.60
CA ASP A 54 8.47 34.74 -19.25
C ASP A 54 9.05 33.57 -18.41
N CYS A 55 8.33 32.45 -18.32
CA CYS A 55 8.75 31.32 -17.48
C CYS A 55 9.75 30.41 -18.22
N PRO A 56 10.98 30.22 -17.71
CA PRO A 56 12.00 29.37 -18.34
C PRO A 56 11.68 27.87 -18.23
N ILE A 57 10.70 27.51 -17.40
CA ILE A 57 10.34 26.11 -17.14
C ILE A 57 9.63 25.51 -18.36
N PRO A 58 10.06 24.33 -18.85
CA PRO A 58 9.34 23.58 -19.87
C PRO A 58 7.90 23.31 -19.44
N LYS A 59 6.97 23.38 -20.40
CA LYS A 59 5.53 23.23 -20.23
C LYS A 59 5.13 22.06 -19.30
N ASP A 60 5.56 20.85 -19.62
CA ASP A 60 5.27 19.62 -18.87
C ASP A 60 5.75 19.62 -17.41
N GLN A 61 6.68 20.52 -17.03
CA GLN A 61 7.21 20.62 -15.68
C GLN A 61 6.50 21.69 -14.84
N ARG A 62 5.58 22.47 -15.44
CA ARG A 62 4.86 23.56 -14.79
C ARG A 62 3.76 23.01 -13.87
N PRO A 63 3.64 23.49 -12.61
CA PRO A 63 2.59 23.05 -11.70
C PRO A 63 1.16 23.28 -12.23
N LEU A 64 0.96 24.33 -13.04
CA LEU A 64 -0.33 24.63 -13.65
C LEU A 64 -0.72 23.58 -14.70
N GLU A 65 0.24 23.13 -15.50
CA GLU A 65 -0.02 22.11 -16.53
C GLU A 65 -0.22 20.74 -15.90
N GLU A 66 0.56 20.36 -14.88
CA GLU A 66 0.35 19.14 -14.11
C GLU A 66 -1.07 19.08 -13.49
N MET A 67 -1.58 20.22 -13.00
CA MET A 67 -2.97 20.30 -12.54
C MET A 67 -3.96 19.98 -13.66
N LEU A 68 -3.78 20.55 -14.84
CA LEU A 68 -4.69 20.32 -15.97
C LEU A 68 -4.62 18.87 -16.47
N GLU A 69 -3.43 18.27 -16.46
CA GLU A 69 -3.27 16.85 -16.75
C GLU A 69 -4.04 15.97 -15.76
N LEU A 70 -4.03 16.32 -14.46
CA LEU A 70 -4.87 15.63 -13.47
C LEU A 70 -6.37 15.88 -13.71
N GLU A 71 -6.75 17.05 -14.21
CA GLU A 71 -8.14 17.35 -14.56
C GLU A 71 -8.62 16.56 -15.79
N GLU A 72 -7.73 16.31 -16.75
CA GLU A 72 -8.01 15.54 -17.97
C GLU A 72 -8.00 14.03 -17.73
N ASN A 73 -7.24 13.55 -16.74
CA ASN A 73 -7.19 12.14 -16.42
C ASN A 73 -8.54 11.62 -15.87
N ASP A 74 -9.08 10.57 -16.51
CA ASP A 74 -10.36 9.97 -16.14
C ASP A 74 -10.46 9.60 -14.65
N PHE A 75 -9.40 9.07 -14.04
CA PHE A 75 -9.41 8.65 -12.65
C PHE A 75 -9.38 9.86 -11.69
N PHE A 76 -8.55 10.85 -11.96
CA PHE A 76 -8.39 12.02 -11.08
C PHE A 76 -9.52 13.04 -11.24
N SER A 77 -10.14 13.10 -12.42
CA SER A 77 -11.32 13.94 -12.69
C SER A 77 -12.51 13.58 -11.80
N TRP A 78 -12.57 12.34 -11.27
CA TRP A 78 -13.63 11.88 -10.36
C TRP A 78 -13.83 12.79 -9.15
N ALA A 79 -12.73 13.35 -8.65
CA ALA A 79 -12.72 14.22 -7.48
C ALA A 79 -13.47 15.55 -7.68
N ARG A 80 -13.72 15.95 -8.94
CA ARG A 80 -14.42 17.19 -9.30
C ARG A 80 -15.93 17.04 -9.45
N LEU A 81 -16.42 15.82 -9.60
CA LEU A 81 -17.85 15.58 -9.81
C LEU A 81 -18.70 16.00 -8.61
N PRO A 82 -20.00 16.26 -8.81
CA PRO A 82 -20.92 16.48 -7.71
C PRO A 82 -20.91 15.29 -6.74
N GLU A 83 -21.16 15.55 -5.46
CA GLU A 83 -20.99 14.57 -4.38
C GLU A 83 -21.74 13.26 -4.65
N LEU A 84 -22.96 13.32 -5.16
CA LEU A 84 -23.76 12.14 -5.48
C LEU A 84 -23.16 11.29 -6.61
N GLU A 85 -22.57 11.92 -7.62
CA GLU A 85 -21.98 11.19 -8.74
C GLU A 85 -20.62 10.59 -8.37
N LEU A 86 -19.86 11.26 -7.50
CA LEU A 86 -18.69 10.66 -6.88
C LEU A 86 -19.10 9.41 -6.07
N ILE A 87 -20.09 9.53 -5.19
CA ILE A 87 -20.56 8.42 -4.36
C ILE A 87 -21.05 7.25 -5.22
N SER A 88 -21.79 7.50 -6.30
CA SER A 88 -22.29 6.43 -7.17
C SER A 88 -21.17 5.67 -7.88
N ARG A 89 -20.13 6.38 -8.38
CA ARG A 89 -18.94 5.75 -8.97
C ARG A 89 -18.16 4.94 -7.93
N LEU A 90 -17.95 5.51 -6.74
CA LEU A 90 -17.29 4.80 -5.64
C LEU A 90 -18.08 3.57 -5.18
N ALA A 91 -19.42 3.67 -5.11
CA ALA A 91 -20.29 2.56 -4.79
C ALA A 91 -20.23 1.47 -5.86
N CYS A 92 -20.14 1.83 -7.14
CA CYS A 92 -19.95 0.87 -8.22
C CYS A 92 -18.60 0.14 -8.10
N VAL A 93 -17.51 0.87 -7.88
CA VAL A 93 -16.17 0.28 -7.64
C VAL A 93 -16.18 -0.63 -6.42
N TRP A 94 -16.84 -0.19 -5.34
CA TRP A 94 -17.01 -1.01 -4.14
C TRP A 94 -17.80 -2.29 -4.44
N LEU A 95 -18.95 -2.21 -5.11
CA LEU A 95 -19.75 -3.39 -5.46
C LEU A 95 -18.95 -4.38 -6.31
N VAL A 96 -18.25 -3.90 -7.34
CA VAL A 96 -17.39 -4.75 -8.18
C VAL A 96 -16.29 -5.40 -7.33
N GLY A 97 -15.62 -4.64 -6.47
CA GLY A 97 -14.61 -5.15 -5.55
C GLY A 97 -15.16 -6.21 -4.60
N THR A 98 -16.38 -6.01 -4.07
CA THR A 98 -17.05 -7.02 -3.24
C THR A 98 -17.31 -8.30 -4.00
N CYS A 99 -17.86 -8.23 -5.22
CA CYS A 99 -18.11 -9.41 -6.07
C CYS A 99 -16.83 -10.21 -6.34
N VAL A 100 -15.71 -9.53 -6.60
CA VAL A 100 -14.41 -10.17 -6.81
C VAL A 100 -13.88 -10.84 -5.54
N LEU A 101 -14.18 -10.28 -4.36
CA LEU A 101 -13.73 -10.80 -3.06
C LEU A 101 -14.65 -11.88 -2.47
N VAL A 102 -15.86 -12.10 -3.00
CA VAL A 102 -16.77 -13.15 -2.53
C VAL A 102 -16.15 -14.56 -2.58
N PRO A 103 -15.51 -15.02 -3.68
CA PRO A 103 -14.86 -16.33 -3.73
C PRO A 103 -13.73 -16.47 -2.71
N VAL A 104 -13.01 -15.39 -2.41
CA VAL A 104 -11.95 -15.36 -1.40
C VAL A 104 -12.56 -15.54 0.00
N ALA A 105 -13.66 -14.83 0.28
CA ALA A 105 -14.38 -14.96 1.55
C ALA A 105 -15.08 -16.33 1.71
N ALA A 106 -15.50 -16.95 0.61
CA ALA A 106 -16.08 -18.30 0.58
C ALA A 106 -15.11 -19.39 1.08
N GLY A 107 -13.80 -19.14 1.03
CA GLY A 107 -12.81 -20.04 1.61
C GLY A 107 -12.78 -20.02 3.13
N SER A 108 -13.24 -18.93 3.77
CA SER A 108 -13.29 -18.79 5.23
C SER A 108 -14.67 -19.08 5.82
N TYR A 109 -15.74 -18.76 5.09
CA TYR A 109 -17.12 -18.91 5.55
C TYR A 109 -17.94 -19.65 4.49
N SER A 110 -18.86 -20.52 4.92
CA SER A 110 -19.71 -21.25 3.98
C SER A 110 -20.84 -20.37 3.41
N LEU A 111 -20.98 -20.32 2.08
CA LEU A 111 -22.00 -19.49 1.41
C LEU A 111 -23.45 -19.85 1.80
N GLN A 112 -23.72 -21.12 2.08
CA GLN A 112 -25.08 -21.60 2.35
C GLN A 112 -25.57 -21.25 3.76
N THR A 113 -24.70 -21.30 4.77
CA THR A 113 -25.11 -21.06 6.17
C THR A 113 -24.75 -19.66 6.67
N GLN A 114 -23.75 -19.01 6.05
CA GLN A 114 -23.15 -17.77 6.54
C GLN A 114 -23.02 -16.71 5.43
N ALA A 115 -24.00 -16.64 4.51
CA ALA A 115 -24.01 -15.68 3.40
C ALA A 115 -23.79 -14.22 3.84
N LEU A 116 -24.39 -13.82 4.97
CA LEU A 116 -24.30 -12.46 5.50
C LEU A 116 -22.88 -12.15 6.03
N GLN A 117 -22.18 -13.14 6.60
CA GLN A 117 -20.79 -12.99 7.07
C GLN A 117 -19.79 -12.96 5.90
N VAL A 118 -20.04 -13.75 4.86
CA VAL A 118 -19.27 -13.71 3.61
C VAL A 118 -19.36 -12.30 3.01
N GLY A 119 -20.58 -11.77 2.85
CA GLY A 119 -20.82 -10.44 2.30
C GLY A 119 -20.24 -9.32 3.14
N ALA A 120 -20.35 -9.39 4.47
CA ALA A 120 -19.77 -8.40 5.37
C ALA A 120 -18.24 -8.38 5.31
N THR A 121 -17.60 -9.56 5.28
CA THR A 121 -16.14 -9.69 5.20
C THR A 121 -15.60 -9.23 3.84
N SER A 122 -16.23 -9.64 2.73
CA SER A 122 -15.86 -9.16 1.38
C SER A 122 -16.12 -7.65 1.23
N GLY A 123 -17.22 -7.16 1.81
CA GLY A 123 -17.57 -5.74 1.90
C GLY A 123 -16.51 -4.91 2.61
N ALA A 124 -16.11 -5.33 3.81
CA ALA A 124 -15.08 -4.67 4.61
C ALA A 124 -13.72 -4.68 3.90
N CYS A 125 -13.32 -5.82 3.31
CA CYS A 125 -12.07 -5.92 2.56
C CYS A 125 -12.08 -5.02 1.31
N SER A 126 -13.20 -4.95 0.58
CA SER A 126 -13.34 -4.05 -0.56
C SER A 126 -13.29 -2.57 -0.16
N LEU A 127 -13.80 -2.20 1.02
CA LEU A 127 -13.67 -0.83 1.55
C LEU A 127 -12.21 -0.45 1.79
N VAL A 128 -11.37 -1.40 2.25
CA VAL A 128 -9.92 -1.16 2.41
C VAL A 128 -9.25 -0.94 1.05
N GLY A 129 -9.64 -1.68 0.01
CA GLY A 129 -9.17 -1.41 -1.35
C GLY A 129 -9.58 -0.01 -1.84
N LEU A 130 -10.82 0.39 -1.56
CA LEU A 130 -11.36 1.71 -1.90
C LEU A 130 -10.63 2.84 -1.16
N THR A 131 -10.26 2.66 0.11
CA THR A 131 -9.49 3.68 0.85
C THR A 131 -8.11 3.89 0.25
N VAL A 132 -7.42 2.82 -0.15
CA VAL A 132 -6.12 2.91 -0.85
C VAL A 132 -6.27 3.65 -2.17
N LEU A 133 -7.33 3.37 -2.94
CA LEU A 133 -7.64 4.07 -4.18
C LEU A 133 -7.86 5.58 -3.95
N MET A 134 -8.64 5.94 -2.93
CA MET A 134 -8.87 7.34 -2.56
C MET A 134 -7.59 8.03 -2.06
N LEU A 135 -6.75 7.32 -1.31
CA LEU A 135 -5.46 7.85 -0.86
C LEU A 135 -4.54 8.14 -2.06
N ARG A 136 -4.51 7.25 -3.06
CA ARG A 136 -3.75 7.46 -4.30
C ARG A 136 -4.23 8.71 -5.07
N MET A 137 -5.53 8.94 -5.09
CA MET A 137 -6.13 10.15 -5.68
C MET A 137 -5.75 11.40 -4.87
N TYR A 138 -5.89 11.33 -3.54
CA TYR A 138 -5.50 12.40 -2.61
C TYR A 138 -4.04 12.82 -2.82
N SER A 139 -3.09 11.88 -2.80
CA SER A 139 -1.67 12.17 -2.96
C SER A 139 -1.33 12.81 -4.31
N GLY A 140 -2.08 12.49 -5.38
CA GLY A 140 -1.91 13.16 -6.67
C GLY A 140 -2.26 14.64 -6.59
N TRP A 141 -3.43 14.96 -6.04
CA TRP A 141 -3.90 16.34 -5.87
C TRP A 141 -3.08 17.13 -4.86
N ASP A 142 -2.69 16.52 -3.74
CA ASP A 142 -1.91 17.16 -2.67
C ASP A 142 -0.52 17.57 -3.17
N ARG A 143 0.14 16.69 -3.95
CA ARG A 143 1.44 16.99 -4.57
C ARG A 143 1.39 18.23 -5.45
N VAL A 144 0.37 18.32 -6.32
CA VAL A 144 0.23 19.47 -7.23
C VAL A 144 -0.13 20.74 -6.44
N ASN A 145 -1.00 20.63 -5.44
CA ASN A 145 -1.34 21.73 -4.56
C ASN A 145 -0.10 22.30 -3.84
N ASP A 146 0.77 21.44 -3.33
CA ASP A 146 2.01 21.86 -2.69
C ASP A 146 2.95 22.57 -3.68
N ARG A 147 3.08 22.06 -4.92
CA ARG A 147 3.88 22.71 -5.97
C ARG A 147 3.31 24.06 -6.43
N LEU A 148 2.00 24.26 -6.34
CA LEU A 148 1.36 25.55 -6.63
C LEU A 148 1.62 26.56 -5.50
N LEU A 149 1.52 26.13 -4.25
CA LEU A 149 1.74 27.00 -3.09
C LEU A 149 3.24 27.29 -2.84
N SER A 150 4.14 26.44 -3.35
CA SER A 150 5.58 26.65 -3.27
C SER A 150 6.00 27.90 -4.04
N ALA A 151 6.84 28.72 -3.40
CA ALA A 151 7.44 29.92 -4.00
C ALA A 151 8.57 29.59 -4.99
N THR A 152 9.12 28.38 -4.92
CA THR A 152 10.18 27.91 -5.81
C THR A 152 9.77 26.61 -6.48
N VAL A 153 10.23 26.42 -7.71
CA VAL A 153 10.02 25.19 -8.48
C VAL A 153 11.36 24.72 -9.00
N GLU A 154 11.73 23.49 -8.66
CA GLU A 154 12.87 22.83 -9.28
C GLU A 154 12.46 22.32 -10.66
N TYR A 155 13.25 22.60 -11.68
CA TYR A 155 13.03 22.13 -13.05
C TYR A 155 14.34 21.66 -13.68
N ARG A 156 14.23 20.79 -14.67
CA ARG A 156 15.35 20.27 -15.44
C ARG A 156 15.22 20.75 -16.87
N GLU A 157 16.22 21.51 -17.32
CA GLU A 157 16.28 22.08 -18.66
C GLU A 157 16.78 21.05 -19.69
N ASP A 158 17.71 20.17 -19.29
CA ASP A 158 18.31 19.14 -20.13
C ASP A 158 18.57 17.82 -19.38
N GLY A 159 18.62 16.70 -20.11
CA GLY A 159 18.68 15.35 -19.51
C GLY A 159 19.97 15.00 -18.77
N LEU A 160 21.00 15.85 -18.81
CA LEU A 160 22.35 15.57 -18.29
C LEU A 160 22.78 16.50 -17.14
N GLY A 161 22.09 17.63 -16.92
CA GLY A 161 22.43 18.61 -15.89
C GLY A 161 21.73 18.42 -14.55
N ASP A 162 22.31 19.03 -13.50
CA ASP A 162 21.66 19.22 -12.20
C ASP A 162 20.37 20.05 -12.35
N GLY A 163 19.39 19.85 -11.47
CA GLY A 163 18.16 20.64 -11.48
C GLY A 163 18.42 22.12 -11.17
N GLN A 164 17.79 23.01 -11.93
CA GLN A 164 17.76 24.46 -11.66
C GLN A 164 16.54 24.81 -10.81
N ILE A 165 16.62 25.93 -10.08
CA ILE A 165 15.51 26.42 -9.26
C ILE A 165 15.03 27.75 -9.82
N TRP A 166 13.74 27.82 -10.13
CA TRP A 166 13.08 29.06 -10.49
C TRP A 166 12.25 29.57 -9.32
N ALA A 167 12.38 30.86 -9.01
CA ALA A 167 11.56 31.54 -8.02
C ALA A 167 10.36 32.20 -8.71
N LYS A 168 9.15 31.85 -8.28
CA LYS A 168 7.92 32.39 -8.85
C LYS A 168 7.83 33.90 -8.60
N SER A 169 7.41 34.66 -9.60
CA SER A 169 7.07 36.07 -9.40
C SER A 169 5.87 36.21 -8.44
N PRO A 170 5.73 37.34 -7.74
CA PRO A 170 4.62 37.53 -6.80
C PRO A 170 3.25 37.47 -7.50
N GLU A 171 3.16 37.86 -8.76
CA GLU A 171 1.95 37.78 -9.58
C GLU A 171 1.55 36.32 -9.82
N VAL A 172 2.50 35.48 -10.27
CA VAL A 172 2.30 34.04 -10.51
C VAL A 172 1.90 33.33 -9.21
N LEU A 173 2.57 33.64 -8.10
CA LEU A 173 2.27 33.04 -6.81
C LEU A 173 0.88 33.44 -6.28
N SER A 174 0.45 34.68 -6.52
CA SER A 174 -0.89 35.14 -6.14
C SER A 174 -1.98 34.42 -6.93
N ARG A 175 -1.77 34.21 -8.24
CA ARG A 175 -2.65 33.40 -9.10
C ARG A 175 -2.74 31.96 -8.61
N ASP A 176 -1.61 31.33 -8.35
CA ASP A 176 -1.55 29.93 -7.90
C ASP A 176 -2.28 29.72 -6.57
N ARG A 177 -2.17 30.67 -5.63
CA ARG A 177 -2.93 30.66 -4.36
C ARG A 177 -4.43 30.79 -4.58
N LEU A 178 -4.86 31.67 -5.48
CA LEU A 178 -6.28 31.82 -5.84
C LEU A 178 -6.81 30.56 -6.52
N LEU A 179 -6.03 29.92 -7.38
CA LEU A 179 -6.38 28.65 -8.01
C LEU A 179 -6.48 27.53 -6.99
N SER A 180 -5.49 27.40 -6.09
CA SER A 180 -5.52 26.42 -5.00
C SER A 180 -6.77 26.58 -4.14
N ALA A 181 -7.08 27.81 -3.70
CA ALA A 181 -8.24 28.08 -2.85
C ALA A 181 -9.58 27.77 -3.56
N ASN A 182 -9.73 28.14 -4.83
CA ASN A 182 -11.01 28.00 -5.54
C ASN A 182 -11.22 26.62 -6.19
N LYS A 183 -10.17 25.99 -6.71
CA LYS A 183 -10.26 24.73 -7.45
C LYS A 183 -9.82 23.52 -6.64
N MET A 184 -8.73 23.63 -5.87
CA MET A 184 -8.11 22.45 -5.24
C MET A 184 -8.61 22.15 -3.85
N GLN A 185 -8.73 23.16 -3.00
CA GLN A 185 -9.24 23.01 -1.63
C GLN A 185 -10.60 22.29 -1.57
N PRO A 186 -11.63 22.64 -2.39
CA PRO A 186 -12.90 21.91 -2.35
C PRO A 186 -12.74 20.45 -2.77
N VAL A 187 -11.87 20.17 -3.74
CA VAL A 187 -11.57 18.81 -4.21
C VAL A 187 -10.91 17.98 -3.11
N LEU A 188 -9.83 18.50 -2.50
CA LEU A 188 -9.11 17.83 -1.40
C LEU A 188 -10.02 17.58 -0.19
N ASN A 189 -10.86 18.56 0.17
CA ASN A 189 -11.78 18.42 1.30
C ASN A 189 -12.85 17.35 1.06
N ARG A 190 -13.35 17.21 -0.18
CA ARG A 190 -14.25 16.11 -0.55
C ARG A 190 -13.57 14.75 -0.39
N ILE A 191 -12.34 14.60 -0.89
CA ILE A 191 -11.60 13.34 -0.76
C ILE A 191 -11.37 13.00 0.72
N ARG A 192 -10.96 13.96 1.53
CA ARG A 192 -10.80 13.79 2.99
C ARG A 192 -12.11 13.35 3.65
N GLY A 193 -13.24 13.98 3.29
CA GLY A 193 -14.57 13.58 3.76
C GLY A 193 -14.92 12.13 3.41
N THR A 194 -14.67 11.73 2.16
CA THR A 194 -14.90 10.33 1.73
C THR A 194 -13.97 9.32 2.42
N LEU A 195 -12.71 9.68 2.67
CA LEU A 195 -11.76 8.85 3.42
C LEU A 195 -12.25 8.63 4.86
N LEU A 196 -12.71 9.69 5.53
CA LEU A 196 -13.30 9.58 6.87
C LEU A 196 -14.56 8.71 6.86
N ALA A 197 -15.44 8.89 5.88
CA ALA A 197 -16.62 8.04 5.72
C ALA A 197 -16.26 6.56 5.52
N CYS A 198 -15.25 6.26 4.70
CA CYS A 198 -14.77 4.89 4.52
C CYS A 198 -14.15 4.32 5.80
N ALA A 199 -13.38 5.11 6.55
CA ALA A 199 -12.80 4.68 7.83
C ALA A 199 -13.89 4.32 8.85
N ILE A 200 -14.91 5.17 8.97
CA ILE A 200 -16.09 4.89 9.81
C ILE A 200 -16.78 3.62 9.32
N GLY A 201 -17.00 3.49 8.02
CA GLY A 201 -17.60 2.30 7.40
C GLY A 201 -16.89 1.00 7.76
N ILE A 202 -15.56 0.97 7.65
CA ILE A 202 -14.73 -0.20 8.01
C ILE A 202 -14.87 -0.55 9.49
N VAL A 203 -14.82 0.45 10.38
CA VAL A 203 -14.98 0.25 11.83
C VAL A 203 -16.38 -0.29 12.14
N THR A 204 -17.41 0.25 11.51
CA THR A 204 -18.80 -0.21 11.70
C THR A 204 -19.00 -1.63 11.19
N ALA A 205 -18.43 -1.97 10.03
CA ALA A 205 -18.53 -3.32 9.46
C ALA A 205 -17.80 -4.36 10.32
N SER A 206 -16.60 -4.02 10.80
CA SER A 206 -15.82 -4.88 11.70
C SER A 206 -16.53 -5.09 13.04
N SER A 207 -17.11 -4.03 13.60
CA SER A 207 -17.89 -4.11 14.85
C SER A 207 -19.18 -4.92 14.65
N ALA A 208 -19.89 -4.75 13.54
CA ALA A 208 -21.09 -5.51 13.23
C ALA A 208 -20.79 -7.02 13.09
N LEU A 209 -19.68 -7.39 12.45
CA LEU A 209 -19.24 -8.78 12.35
C LEU A 209 -18.99 -9.40 13.73
N ARG A 210 -18.46 -8.61 14.67
CA ARG A 210 -18.13 -9.05 16.04
C ARG A 210 -19.36 -9.17 16.94
N PHE A 211 -20.29 -8.23 16.86
CA PHE A 211 -21.38 -8.07 17.84
C PHE A 211 -22.76 -8.50 17.33
N ILE A 212 -23.05 -8.34 16.03
CA ILE A 212 -24.40 -8.51 15.47
C ILE A 212 -24.55 -9.88 14.81
N LEU A 213 -23.47 -10.41 14.24
CA LEU A 213 -23.43 -11.70 13.54
C LEU A 213 -22.56 -12.68 14.31
N PRO A 214 -22.97 -13.15 15.50
CA PRO A 214 -22.25 -14.23 16.15
C PRO A 214 -22.20 -15.40 15.17
N ALA A 215 -20.99 -15.81 14.78
CA ALA A 215 -20.84 -17.07 14.07
C ALA A 215 -21.52 -18.13 14.92
N PRO A 216 -22.34 -19.01 14.35
CA PRO A 216 -22.82 -20.16 15.09
C PRO A 216 -21.57 -20.84 15.64
N THR A 217 -21.37 -20.76 16.96
CA THR A 217 -20.44 -21.62 17.64
C THR A 217 -21.04 -23.00 17.47
N THR A 218 -20.73 -23.66 16.35
CA THR A 218 -20.83 -25.09 16.27
C THR A 218 -19.80 -25.57 17.26
N VAL A 219 -20.22 -25.71 18.52
CA VAL A 219 -19.62 -26.70 19.40
C VAL A 219 -19.84 -27.98 18.63
N VAL A 220 -18.85 -28.37 17.84
CA VAL A 220 -18.85 -29.66 17.19
C VAL A 220 -18.77 -30.62 18.36
N ASP A 221 -19.92 -31.19 18.73
CA ASP A 221 -19.94 -32.26 19.69
C ASP A 221 -19.31 -33.45 18.97
N ILE A 222 -18.02 -33.64 19.22
CA ILE A 222 -17.16 -34.62 18.53
C ILE A 222 -17.78 -36.02 18.67
N ASN A 223 -18.59 -36.23 19.71
CA ASN A 223 -19.24 -37.50 20.03
C ASN A 223 -20.56 -37.72 19.28
N ALA A 224 -21.11 -36.72 18.60
CA ALA A 224 -22.43 -36.78 17.94
C ALA A 224 -22.36 -36.99 16.41
N LEU A 225 -21.15 -37.07 15.83
CA LEU A 225 -20.95 -37.33 14.40
C LEU A 225 -20.73 -38.82 14.12
N PRO A 226 -21.23 -39.37 12.99
CA PRO A 226 -20.88 -40.72 12.58
C PRO A 226 -19.35 -40.84 12.37
N ASP A 227 -18.77 -41.96 12.80
CA ASP A 227 -17.32 -42.18 12.97
C ASP A 227 -16.45 -41.76 11.78
N ALA A 228 -17.00 -41.78 10.56
CA ALA A 228 -16.31 -41.37 9.33
C ALA A 228 -15.98 -39.87 9.24
N GLN A 229 -16.79 -38.99 9.86
CA GLN A 229 -16.55 -37.53 9.86
C GLN A 229 -15.61 -37.10 11.00
N GLN A 230 -15.56 -37.88 12.09
CA GLN A 230 -14.64 -37.63 13.21
C GLN A 230 -13.17 -37.77 12.76
N GLN A 231 -12.85 -38.77 11.94
CA GLN A 231 -11.48 -38.99 11.46
C GLN A 231 -10.95 -37.83 10.61
N GLN A 232 -11.79 -37.24 9.76
CA GLN A 232 -11.37 -36.19 8.84
C GLN A 232 -11.15 -34.82 9.54
N GLN A 233 -11.90 -34.53 10.61
CA GLN A 233 -11.69 -33.31 11.41
C GLN A 233 -10.51 -33.43 12.40
N VAL A 234 -10.25 -34.62 12.95
CA VAL A 234 -9.07 -34.86 13.81
C VAL A 234 -7.77 -34.75 13.02
N GLU A 235 -7.75 -35.15 11.74
CA GLU A 235 -6.60 -34.97 10.83
C GLU A 235 -6.32 -33.48 10.58
N TYR A 236 -7.35 -32.67 10.34
CA TYR A 236 -7.21 -31.22 10.04
C TYR A 236 -6.85 -30.39 11.28
N SER A 237 -7.34 -30.77 12.47
CA SER A 237 -6.93 -30.17 13.75
C SER A 237 -5.60 -30.70 14.29
N GLY A 238 -5.11 -31.83 13.76
CA GLY A 238 -3.96 -32.58 14.25
C GLY A 238 -2.64 -32.33 13.51
N SER A 239 -2.61 -31.46 12.50
CA SER A 239 -1.40 -31.18 11.70
C SER A 239 -0.26 -30.50 12.47
N GLY A 240 -0.38 -30.29 13.79
CA GLY A 240 0.66 -29.71 14.64
C GLY A 240 1.06 -30.51 15.88
N ALA A 241 0.27 -31.49 16.34
CA ALA A 241 0.62 -32.30 17.51
C ALA A 241 -0.18 -33.60 17.56
N LYS A 242 0.47 -34.74 17.31
CA LYS A 242 -0.11 -36.04 17.68
C LYS A 242 -0.17 -36.12 19.21
N PRO A 243 -1.29 -36.54 19.82
CA PRO A 243 -1.37 -36.70 21.26
C PRO A 243 -0.38 -37.76 21.73
N TYR A 244 0.33 -37.47 22.83
CA TYR A 244 1.26 -38.39 23.46
C TYR A 244 0.51 -39.67 23.91
N ASN A 245 0.82 -40.81 23.29
CA ASN A 245 0.19 -42.09 23.59
C ASN A 245 1.18 -43.03 24.30
N GLU A 246 0.92 -43.32 25.58
CA GLU A 246 1.73 -44.14 26.47
C GLU A 246 1.96 -45.57 25.91
N ASP A 247 0.96 -46.14 25.23
CA ASP A 247 1.04 -47.49 24.65
C ASP A 247 2.00 -47.55 23.46
N THR A 248 2.12 -46.43 22.72
CA THR A 248 3.05 -46.33 21.59
C THR A 248 4.49 -46.25 22.11
N ARG A 249 4.71 -45.63 23.28
CA ARG A 249 6.00 -45.61 23.98
C ARG A 249 6.40 -46.98 24.51
N LEU A 250 5.45 -47.75 25.03
CA LEU A 250 5.72 -49.11 25.54
C LEU A 250 6.09 -50.06 24.39
N LYS A 251 5.33 -50.04 23.29
CA LYS A 251 5.66 -50.82 22.08
C LYS A 251 7.00 -50.42 21.49
N SER A 252 7.31 -49.12 21.40
CA SER A 252 8.61 -48.67 20.92
C SER A 252 9.75 -49.00 21.89
N ARG A 253 9.51 -49.03 23.22
CA ARG A 253 10.49 -49.54 24.22
C ARG A 253 10.77 -51.03 24.08
N GLU A 254 9.75 -51.84 23.80
CA GLU A 254 9.93 -53.28 23.58
C GLU A 254 10.69 -53.56 22.29
N VAL A 255 10.35 -52.83 21.22
CA VAL A 255 11.09 -52.88 19.96
C VAL A 255 12.54 -52.44 20.15
N PHE A 256 12.80 -51.33 20.84
CA PHE A 256 14.17 -50.86 21.12
C PHE A 256 14.95 -51.81 22.02
N LYS A 257 14.30 -52.49 22.98
CA LYS A 257 14.93 -53.53 23.79
C LYS A 257 15.38 -54.73 22.95
N GLY A 258 14.62 -55.11 21.93
CA GLY A 258 14.98 -56.18 20.99
C GLY A 258 16.22 -55.84 20.15
N TYR A 259 16.35 -54.58 19.73
CA TYR A 259 17.55 -54.12 19.00
C TYR A 259 18.76 -53.93 19.92
N ALA A 260 18.55 -53.48 21.17
CA ALA A 260 19.64 -53.29 22.13
C ALA A 260 20.26 -54.61 22.62
N SER A 261 19.54 -55.73 22.57
CA SER A 261 20.11 -57.05 22.87
C SER A 261 20.94 -57.67 21.74
N GLN A 262 20.92 -57.05 20.54
CA GLN A 262 21.53 -57.61 19.33
C GLN A 262 22.78 -56.83 18.88
N LEU A 263 23.05 -55.66 19.47
CA LEU A 263 24.29 -54.91 19.28
C LEU A 263 25.21 -55.12 20.47
N ASP A 264 26.00 -56.19 20.40
CA ASP A 264 27.20 -56.32 21.24
C ASP A 264 28.25 -55.33 20.70
N TYR A 265 28.38 -54.19 21.37
CA TYR A 265 29.30 -53.12 20.98
C TYR A 265 30.77 -53.59 21.01
N GLU A 266 31.09 -54.62 21.79
CA GLU A 266 32.43 -55.20 21.91
C GLU A 266 32.84 -55.98 20.64
N ASP A 267 31.89 -56.62 19.94
CA ASP A 267 32.17 -57.33 18.68
C ASP A 267 32.35 -56.37 17.50
N LEU A 268 31.66 -55.23 17.49
CA LEU A 268 31.84 -54.18 16.47
C LEU A 268 33.16 -53.43 16.64
N LEU A 269 33.68 -53.27 17.87
CA LEU A 269 35.01 -52.72 18.13
C LEU A 269 36.12 -53.68 17.73
N ARG A 270 35.91 -54.99 17.87
CA ARG A 270 36.86 -56.02 17.43
C ARG A 270 36.92 -56.16 15.90
N ALA A 271 35.87 -55.75 15.18
CA ALA A 271 35.84 -55.67 13.71
C ALA A 271 36.47 -54.38 13.15
N TYR A 272 36.83 -53.42 14.01
CA TYR A 272 37.45 -52.16 13.61
C TYR A 272 38.91 -52.11 14.07
N GLU A 273 39.72 -53.03 13.55
CA GLU A 273 41.19 -52.89 13.60
C GLU A 273 41.66 -51.88 12.53
N PRO A 274 42.70 -51.09 12.80
CA PRO A 274 43.06 -49.90 12.02
C PRO A 274 43.94 -50.27 10.83
N TRP A 275 43.51 -49.87 9.62
CA TRP A 275 44.32 -49.65 8.40
C TRP A 275 45.71 -50.32 8.36
N GLU A 276 45.80 -51.47 7.67
CA GLU A 276 47.07 -51.90 7.08
C GLU A 276 47.52 -50.83 6.07
N LEU A 277 48.61 -50.14 6.40
CA LEU A 277 49.42 -49.40 5.44
C LEU A 277 50.35 -50.40 4.76
N GLU A 278 49.97 -50.91 3.59
CA GLU A 278 50.90 -51.52 2.63
C GLU A 278 51.26 -50.49 1.55
N ASP A 279 52.46 -49.93 1.72
CA ASP A 279 53.56 -49.84 0.75
C ASP A 279 53.39 -49.05 -0.56
N GLY A 280 54.15 -47.94 -0.63
CA GLY A 280 54.41 -47.18 -1.85
C GLY A 280 55.67 -46.34 -1.77
N ASN A 281 56.82 -47.01 -1.95
CA ASN A 281 58.19 -46.51 -2.27
C ASN A 281 59.17 -46.19 -1.13
#